data_AF-A0A845AGZ9-F1
#
_entry.id   AF-A0A845AGZ9-F1
#
_cell.length_a   1.000
_cell.length_b   1.000
_cell.length_c   1.000
_cell.angle_alpha   90.00
_cell.angle_beta   90.00
_cell.angle_gamma   90.00
#
_symmetry.space_group_name_H-M   'P 1'
#
loop_
_entity.id
_entity.type
_entity.pdbx_description
1 polymer ?
#
loop_
_entity_poly.entity_id
_entity_poly.type
_entity_poly.pdbx_seq_one_letter_code
_entity_poly.pdbx_strand_id
1 'polypeptide(L)'
;MADPLANWPEHPLRAVPRFVALALLALFLGLSVWNIGSLGHREVAQQKDIAHRKSQHESLDKDLYHAINMRVAKGENYYHAALAEQRARHYPTTPFVTVRTPIVAWVSAFLGEQGWRVIAAILWGANLLVWFAILKPPLRWWERYGGAALVGYGGVIAFAHTVVFSHETLAGLFLGLALALSRSRAWPVGLALAVVAVAIRELALPFLLLWAVLAVVEGRKREALAVTGGIVLIAIGLAFHAAAVAAARMPGDLVSPPWTGLMGLSLPFYGISETTLLVMLKSWAAGPLCVLPLLGWWGLGGRFGLFASLWYTGFIAFVAIFARQENFYWMAMLVPAYLAGLAFLPRALVDCVSAIRRTPAMATN
;
A
#
# COMPACT_ATOMS: atom_id res chain seq x y z
N MET A 1 10.70 5.69 -30.21
CA MET A 1 11.58 5.41 -29.06
C MET A 1 11.48 3.93 -28.78
N ALA A 2 12.58 3.18 -28.80
CA ALA A 2 12.58 1.77 -28.47
C ALA A 2 12.21 1.61 -26.98
N ASP A 3 11.37 0.63 -26.64
CA ASP A 3 10.98 0.32 -25.26
C ASP A 3 12.21 -0.27 -24.53
N PRO A 4 12.85 0.48 -23.61
CA PRO A 4 14.06 0.04 -22.92
C PRO A 4 13.77 -1.10 -21.92
N LEU A 5 12.49 -1.34 -21.57
CA LEU A 5 12.05 -2.42 -20.70
C LEU A 5 11.55 -3.64 -21.49
N ALA A 6 11.60 -3.62 -22.83
CA ALA A 6 11.23 -4.77 -23.67
C ALA A 6 12.05 -6.02 -23.31
N ASN A 7 13.28 -5.84 -22.86
CA ASN A 7 14.21 -6.93 -22.50
C ASN A 7 14.31 -7.15 -20.99
N TRP A 8 13.38 -6.60 -20.18
CA TRP A 8 13.44 -6.83 -18.73
C TRP A 8 13.27 -8.34 -18.44
N PRO A 9 14.24 -8.97 -17.75
CA PRO A 9 14.28 -10.43 -17.64
C PRO A 9 13.12 -10.98 -16.79
N GLU A 10 12.65 -12.17 -17.16
CA GLU A 10 11.73 -12.99 -16.35
C GLU A 10 12.39 -13.51 -15.06
N HIS A 11 13.73 -13.52 -15.02
CA HIS A 11 14.55 -13.93 -13.89
C HIS A 11 15.64 -12.87 -13.59
N PRO A 12 15.26 -11.68 -13.10
CA PRO A 12 16.19 -10.57 -12.92
C PRO A 12 17.31 -10.89 -11.94
N LEU A 13 16.98 -11.57 -10.83
CA LEU A 13 17.94 -11.94 -9.80
C LEU A 13 18.96 -12.98 -10.27
N ARG A 14 18.68 -13.69 -11.37
CA ARG A 14 19.63 -14.65 -11.94
C ARG A 14 20.72 -13.94 -12.74
N ALA A 15 20.43 -12.74 -13.25
CA ALA A 15 21.33 -11.96 -14.10
C ALA A 15 22.31 -11.08 -13.31
N VAL A 16 22.10 -10.89 -12.01
CA VAL A 16 22.97 -10.03 -11.18
C VAL A 16 24.35 -10.67 -10.95
N PRO A 17 25.40 -9.88 -10.69
CA PRO A 17 26.70 -10.40 -10.30
C PRO A 17 26.63 -11.23 -9.02
N ARG A 18 27.54 -12.22 -8.89
CA ARG A 18 27.63 -13.10 -7.71
C ARG A 18 27.65 -12.33 -6.38
N PHE A 19 28.41 -11.25 -6.28
CA PHE A 19 28.51 -10.47 -5.04
C PHE A 19 27.18 -9.76 -4.70
N VAL A 20 26.43 -9.31 -5.71
CA VAL A 20 25.10 -8.70 -5.51
C VAL A 20 24.11 -9.74 -5.02
N ALA A 21 24.10 -10.94 -5.61
CA ALA A 21 23.25 -12.03 -5.15
C ALA A 21 23.55 -12.44 -3.70
N LEU A 22 24.83 -12.55 -3.32
CA LEU A 22 25.24 -12.78 -1.93
C LEU A 22 24.78 -11.66 -0.99
N ALA A 23 25.00 -10.41 -1.39
CA ALA A 23 24.61 -9.25 -0.61
C ALA A 23 23.09 -9.19 -0.41
N LEU A 24 22.29 -9.49 -1.43
CA LEU A 24 20.84 -9.56 -1.32
C LEU A 24 20.39 -10.65 -0.34
N LEU A 25 20.93 -11.87 -0.45
CA LEU A 25 20.58 -12.95 0.49
C LEU A 25 20.98 -12.61 1.92
N ALA A 26 22.19 -12.07 2.12
CA ALA A 26 22.65 -11.64 3.44
C ALA A 26 21.80 -10.50 4.01
N LEU A 27 21.43 -9.52 3.18
CA LEU A 27 20.57 -8.40 3.55
C LEU A 27 19.19 -8.89 3.98
N PHE A 28 18.51 -9.71 3.18
CA PHE A 28 17.16 -10.18 3.50
C PHE A 28 17.15 -11.13 4.70
N LEU A 29 18.18 -11.96 4.88
CA LEU A 29 18.35 -12.76 6.09
C LEU A 29 18.57 -11.88 7.32
N GLY A 30 19.51 -10.93 7.23
CA GLY A 30 19.81 -9.98 8.30
C GLY A 30 18.59 -9.14 8.69
N LEU A 31 17.87 -8.60 7.71
CA LEU A 31 16.62 -7.86 7.93
C LEU A 31 15.54 -8.73 8.56
N SER A 32 15.41 -10.00 8.13
CA SER A 32 14.44 -10.92 8.72
C SER A 32 14.72 -11.17 10.20
N VAL A 33 15.99 -11.42 10.57
CA VAL A 33 16.42 -11.65 11.95
C VAL A 33 16.27 -10.37 12.79
N TRP A 34 16.73 -9.23 12.26
CA TRP A 34 16.59 -7.93 12.92
C TRP A 34 15.12 -7.57 13.17
N ASN A 35 14.24 -7.87 12.22
CA ASN A 35 12.83 -7.51 12.33
C ASN A 35 12.10 -8.28 13.46
N ILE A 36 12.59 -9.46 13.85
CA ILE A 36 12.05 -10.23 15.00
C ILE A 36 12.09 -9.37 16.28
N GLY A 37 13.25 -8.72 16.53
CA GLY A 37 13.41 -7.83 17.67
C GLY A 37 12.69 -6.50 17.46
N SER A 38 12.77 -5.94 16.25
CA SER A 38 12.17 -4.65 15.91
C SER A 38 10.66 -4.61 16.16
N LEU A 39 9.91 -5.66 15.77
CA LEU A 39 8.46 -5.74 15.98
C LEU A 39 8.08 -5.60 17.46
N GLY A 40 8.77 -6.30 18.35
CA GLY A 40 8.49 -6.22 19.79
C GLY A 40 8.77 -4.83 20.38
N HIS A 41 9.85 -4.18 19.96
CA HIS A 41 10.16 -2.82 20.42
C HIS A 41 9.11 -1.81 19.95
N ARG A 42 8.63 -1.95 18.70
CA ARG A 42 7.60 -1.08 18.13
C ARG A 42 6.25 -1.29 18.78
N GLU A 43 5.89 -2.53 19.11
CA GLU A 43 4.68 -2.84 19.85
C GLU A 43 4.65 -2.14 21.21
N VAL A 44 5.75 -2.22 21.98
CA VAL A 44 5.86 -1.52 23.27
C VAL A 44 5.77 -0.01 23.08
N ALA A 45 6.42 0.55 22.05
CA ALA A 45 6.33 1.98 21.74
C ALA A 45 4.90 2.40 21.39
N GLN A 46 4.19 1.59 20.60
CA GLN A 46 2.81 1.84 20.22
C GLN A 46 1.86 1.80 21.42
N GLN A 47 2.04 0.83 22.32
CA GLN A 47 1.24 0.74 23.55
C GLN A 47 1.47 1.95 24.46
N LYS A 48 2.72 2.44 24.58
CA LYS A 48 3.05 3.66 25.32
C LYS A 48 2.40 4.89 24.69
N ASP A 49 2.44 5.00 23.36
CA ASP A 49 1.78 6.09 22.63
C ASP A 49 0.25 6.07 22.87
N ILE A 50 -0.39 4.92 22.72
CA ILE A 50 -1.82 4.76 23.00
C ILE A 50 -2.16 5.15 24.45
N ALA A 51 -1.35 4.72 25.43
CA ALA A 51 -1.56 5.06 26.83
C ALA A 51 -1.42 6.57 27.07
N HIS A 52 -0.43 7.22 26.44
CA HIS A 52 -0.23 8.65 26.52
C HIS A 52 -1.41 9.43 25.91
N ARG A 53 -1.83 9.08 24.68
CA ARG A 53 -2.98 9.72 24.01
C ARG A 53 -4.27 9.58 24.81
N LYS A 54 -4.52 8.40 25.38
CA LYS A 54 -5.66 8.18 26.29
C LYS A 54 -5.58 9.06 27.54
N SER A 55 -4.40 9.28 28.12
CA SER A 55 -4.23 10.19 29.27
C SER A 55 -4.55 11.66 28.92
N GLN A 56 -4.39 12.03 27.65
CA GLN A 56 -4.75 13.35 27.12
C GLN A 56 -6.23 13.42 26.67
N HIS A 57 -7.05 12.42 26.98
CA HIS A 57 -8.46 12.32 26.56
C HIS A 57 -8.67 12.38 25.04
N GLU A 58 -7.67 11.99 24.25
CA GLU A 58 -7.84 11.87 22.79
C GLU A 58 -8.72 10.66 22.45
N SER A 59 -9.73 10.88 21.61
CA SER A 59 -10.59 9.81 21.08
C SER A 59 -9.90 9.03 19.97
N LEU A 60 -10.29 7.77 19.76
CA LEU A 60 -9.78 6.93 18.68
C LEU A 60 -10.19 7.50 17.31
N ASP A 61 -9.31 7.39 16.31
CA ASP A 61 -9.54 7.84 14.91
C ASP A 61 -10.86 7.32 14.33
N LYS A 62 -11.31 6.13 14.74
CA LYS A 62 -12.55 5.52 14.25
C LYS A 62 -13.80 6.28 14.73
N ASP A 63 -13.77 6.80 15.95
CA ASP A 63 -14.88 7.55 16.54
C ASP A 63 -15.05 8.91 15.84
N LEU A 64 -13.93 9.50 15.40
CA LEU A 64 -13.93 10.69 14.56
C LEU A 64 -14.69 10.44 13.24
N TYR A 65 -14.29 9.42 12.47
CA TYR A 65 -14.94 9.17 11.18
C TYR A 65 -16.38 8.67 11.30
N HIS A 66 -16.71 7.92 12.35
CA HIS A 66 -18.09 7.53 12.62
C HIS A 66 -18.98 8.77 12.85
N ALA A 67 -18.53 9.72 13.68
CA ALA A 67 -19.28 10.95 13.93
C ALA A 67 -19.44 11.81 12.68
N ILE A 68 -18.38 11.94 11.87
CA ILE A 68 -18.43 12.65 10.58
C ILE A 68 -19.47 12.01 9.65
N ASN A 69 -19.42 10.69 9.48
CA ASN A 69 -20.35 9.97 8.62
C ASN A 69 -21.81 10.17 9.08
N MET A 70 -22.07 10.09 10.39
CA MET A 70 -23.40 10.31 10.95
C MET A 70 -23.94 11.72 10.70
N ARG A 71 -23.08 12.75 10.77
CA ARG A 71 -23.48 14.14 10.49
C ARG A 71 -23.77 14.37 9.01
N VAL A 72 -22.90 13.84 8.14
CA VAL A 72 -23.10 13.93 6.68
C VAL A 72 -24.34 13.16 6.23
N ALA A 73 -24.62 12.00 6.82
CA ALA A 73 -25.85 11.23 6.56
C ALA A 73 -27.13 12.00 6.94
N LYS A 74 -27.04 12.93 7.89
CA LYS A 74 -28.14 13.84 8.26
C LYS A 74 -28.25 15.07 7.35
N GLY A 75 -27.44 15.14 6.29
CA GLY A 75 -27.45 16.23 5.30
C GLY A 75 -26.48 17.37 5.59
N GLU A 76 -25.61 17.25 6.59
CA GLU A 76 -24.60 18.27 6.85
C GLU A 76 -23.49 18.30 5.79
N ASN A 77 -22.97 19.48 5.47
CA ASN A 77 -21.80 19.62 4.60
C ASN A 77 -20.58 18.90 5.20
N TYR A 78 -19.90 18.08 4.38
CA TYR A 78 -18.74 17.29 4.81
C TYR A 78 -17.65 18.11 5.50
N TYR A 79 -17.25 19.25 4.92
CA TYR A 79 -16.13 20.03 5.44
C TYR A 79 -16.47 20.64 6.80
N HIS A 80 -17.71 21.11 6.97
CA HIS A 80 -18.17 21.65 8.25
C HIS A 80 -18.19 20.55 9.33
N ALA A 81 -18.74 19.37 9.01
CA ALA A 81 -18.75 18.24 9.93
C ALA A 81 -17.31 17.77 10.26
N ALA A 82 -16.47 17.55 9.25
CA ALA A 82 -15.11 17.05 9.42
C ALA A 82 -14.24 17.98 10.27
N LEU A 83 -14.19 19.28 9.94
CA LEU A 83 -13.38 20.23 10.69
C LEU A 83 -13.94 20.50 12.10
N ALA A 84 -15.25 20.45 12.30
CA ALA A 84 -15.84 20.56 13.64
C ALA A 84 -15.47 19.35 14.52
N GLU A 85 -15.63 18.12 14.01
CA GLU A 85 -15.30 16.91 14.77
C GLU A 85 -13.79 16.78 15.02
N GLN A 86 -12.95 17.20 14.07
CA GLN A 86 -11.49 17.22 14.25
C GLN A 86 -11.07 18.19 15.36
N ARG A 87 -11.60 19.43 15.35
CA ARG A 87 -11.31 20.41 16.41
C ARG A 87 -11.79 19.93 17.77
N ALA A 88 -13.00 19.38 17.84
CA ALA A 88 -13.57 18.84 19.07
C ALA A 88 -12.75 17.69 19.68
N ARG A 89 -11.91 17.02 18.88
CA ARG A 89 -11.06 15.89 19.29
C ARG A 89 -9.56 16.20 19.20
N HIS A 90 -9.19 17.47 19.07
CA HIS A 90 -7.79 17.91 18.98
C HIS A 90 -6.98 17.30 17.81
N TYR A 91 -7.64 17.01 16.68
CA TYR A 91 -6.96 16.62 15.45
C TYR A 91 -6.58 17.85 14.60
N PRO A 92 -5.45 17.78 13.87
CA PRO A 92 -5.02 18.86 12.98
C PRO A 92 -5.91 18.99 11.75
N THR A 93 -6.18 20.24 11.34
CA THR A 93 -6.92 20.58 10.09
C THR A 93 -5.99 21.19 9.02
N THR A 94 -4.69 21.25 9.29
CA THR A 94 -3.67 21.83 8.41
C THR A 94 -2.44 20.94 8.30
N PRO A 95 -1.85 20.73 7.11
CA PRO A 95 -2.33 21.15 5.78
C PRO A 95 -3.59 20.38 5.36
N PHE A 96 -4.19 20.72 4.22
CA PHE A 96 -5.50 20.18 3.83
C PHE A 96 -5.61 18.65 3.82
N VAL A 97 -4.49 17.94 3.58
CA VAL A 97 -4.39 16.46 3.60
C VAL A 97 -4.61 15.83 4.98
N THR A 98 -4.65 16.63 6.06
CA THR A 98 -5.06 16.13 7.39
C THR A 98 -6.57 15.95 7.49
N VAL A 99 -7.33 16.61 6.63
CA VAL A 99 -8.75 16.35 6.40
C VAL A 99 -8.83 15.30 5.29
N ARG A 100 -9.54 14.19 5.52
CA ARG A 100 -9.69 13.16 4.49
C ARG A 100 -10.56 13.65 3.34
N THR A 101 -10.46 12.98 2.20
CA THR A 101 -11.37 13.27 1.09
C THR A 101 -12.80 12.87 1.47
N PRO A 102 -13.82 13.53 0.90
CA PRO A 102 -15.21 13.30 1.30
C PRO A 102 -15.81 11.99 0.79
N ILE A 103 -15.11 11.25 -0.08
CA ILE A 103 -15.68 10.11 -0.82
C ILE A 103 -16.25 9.04 0.10
N VAL A 104 -15.52 8.67 1.16
CA VAL A 104 -15.99 7.65 2.11
C VAL A 104 -17.26 8.11 2.81
N ALA A 105 -17.28 9.36 3.32
CA ALA A 105 -18.42 9.91 4.03
C ALA A 105 -19.65 10.10 3.12
N TRP A 106 -19.47 10.58 1.89
CA TRP A 106 -20.55 10.71 0.92
C TRP A 106 -21.16 9.36 0.57
N VAL A 107 -20.35 8.36 0.24
CA VAL A 107 -20.85 7.02 -0.05
C VAL A 107 -21.51 6.39 1.19
N SER A 108 -20.97 6.62 2.39
CA SER A 108 -21.60 6.20 3.65
C SER A 108 -22.97 6.85 3.86
N ALA A 109 -23.15 8.11 3.46
CA ALA A 109 -24.45 8.78 3.54
C ALA A 109 -25.50 8.16 2.60
N PHE A 110 -25.07 7.65 1.43
CA PHE A 110 -25.97 7.01 0.47
C PHE A 110 -26.26 5.53 0.77
N LEU A 111 -25.23 4.75 1.13
CA LEU A 111 -25.33 3.29 1.26
C LEU A 111 -25.33 2.81 2.72
N GLY A 112 -25.14 3.72 3.67
CA GLY A 112 -24.85 3.37 5.06
C GLY A 112 -23.47 2.73 5.24
N GLU A 113 -23.09 2.49 6.49
CA GLU A 113 -21.82 1.81 6.80
C GLU A 113 -21.79 0.37 6.28
N GLN A 114 -22.95 -0.29 6.23
CA GLN A 114 -23.07 -1.65 5.71
C GLN A 114 -22.71 -1.72 4.22
N GLY A 115 -22.98 -0.66 3.44
CA GLY A 115 -22.60 -0.58 2.04
C GLY A 115 -21.09 -0.73 1.83
N TRP A 116 -20.28 -0.01 2.63
CA TRP A 116 -18.82 -0.13 2.57
C TRP A 116 -18.31 -1.51 2.99
N ARG A 117 -18.95 -2.18 3.94
CA ARG A 117 -18.60 -3.56 4.32
C ARG A 117 -18.86 -4.53 3.17
N VAL A 118 -19.99 -4.39 2.48
CA VAL A 118 -20.32 -5.20 1.30
C VAL A 118 -19.34 -4.92 0.16
N ILE A 119 -19.03 -3.64 -0.10
CA ILE A 119 -18.03 -3.25 -1.10
C ILE A 119 -16.67 -3.86 -0.76
N ALA A 120 -16.22 -3.76 0.49
CA ALA A 120 -14.94 -4.33 0.92
C ALA A 120 -14.90 -5.86 0.73
N ALA A 121 -15.97 -6.57 1.08
CA ALA A 121 -16.09 -8.02 0.87
C ALA A 121 -16.07 -8.40 -0.62
N ILE A 122 -16.76 -7.63 -1.48
CA ILE A 122 -16.73 -7.83 -2.94
C ILE A 122 -15.33 -7.59 -3.48
N LEU A 123 -14.67 -6.49 -3.08
CA LEU A 123 -13.30 -6.18 -3.52
C LEU A 123 -12.30 -7.23 -3.04
N TRP A 124 -12.48 -7.77 -1.84
CA TRP A 124 -11.69 -8.89 -1.34
C TRP A 124 -11.85 -10.15 -2.22
N GLY A 125 -13.10 -10.55 -2.49
CA GLY A 125 -13.39 -11.70 -3.35
C GLY A 125 -12.87 -11.48 -4.78
N ALA A 126 -13.03 -10.27 -5.32
CA ALA A 126 -12.49 -9.89 -6.62
C ALA A 126 -10.96 -9.96 -6.64
N ASN A 127 -10.27 -9.50 -5.58
CA ASN A 127 -8.81 -9.64 -5.49
C ASN A 127 -8.41 -11.12 -5.58
N LEU A 128 -9.00 -11.99 -4.78
CA LEU A 128 -8.72 -13.43 -4.83
C LEU A 128 -8.90 -14.01 -6.24
N LEU A 129 -10.03 -13.72 -6.89
CA LEU A 129 -10.37 -14.28 -8.21
C LEU A 129 -9.53 -13.69 -9.36
N VAL A 130 -9.32 -12.38 -9.38
CA VAL A 130 -8.55 -11.71 -10.43
C VAL A 130 -7.08 -12.10 -10.33
N TRP A 131 -6.52 -12.18 -9.12
CA TRP A 131 -5.14 -12.63 -8.94
C TRP A 131 -4.95 -14.09 -9.37
N PHE A 132 -5.93 -14.96 -9.07
CA PHE A 132 -5.94 -16.33 -9.57
C PHE A 132 -5.97 -16.42 -11.10
N ALA A 133 -6.68 -15.48 -11.75
CA ALA A 133 -6.82 -15.44 -13.21
C ALA A 133 -5.62 -14.81 -13.92
N ILE A 134 -4.96 -13.82 -13.30
CA ILE A 134 -3.86 -13.08 -13.92
C ILE A 134 -2.51 -13.78 -13.76
N LEU A 135 -2.29 -14.48 -12.64
CA LEU A 135 -1.10 -15.30 -12.44
C LEU A 135 -1.18 -16.51 -13.37
N LYS A 136 -0.45 -16.45 -14.48
CA LYS A 136 -0.49 -17.43 -15.59
C LYS A 136 0.86 -18.14 -15.77
N PRO A 137 0.90 -19.26 -16.50
CA PRO A 137 2.17 -19.87 -16.93
C PRO A 137 3.11 -18.83 -17.56
N PRO A 138 4.44 -18.89 -17.33
CA PRO A 138 5.21 -20.05 -16.86
C PRO A 138 5.31 -20.20 -15.32
N LEU A 139 4.52 -19.44 -14.55
CA LEU A 139 4.46 -19.63 -13.09
C LEU A 139 4.09 -21.08 -12.74
N ARG A 140 4.81 -21.63 -11.75
CA ARG A 140 4.49 -22.95 -11.18
C ARG A 140 3.14 -22.88 -10.48
N TRP A 141 2.47 -24.02 -10.37
CA TRP A 141 1.14 -24.10 -9.77
C TRP A 141 1.09 -23.48 -8.36
N TRP A 142 2.09 -23.73 -7.52
CA TRP A 142 2.17 -23.15 -6.17
C TRP A 142 2.43 -21.63 -6.18
N GLU A 143 3.15 -21.08 -7.17
CA GLU A 143 3.33 -19.62 -7.32
C GLU A 143 1.98 -18.96 -7.58
N ARG A 144 1.19 -19.59 -8.46
CA ARG A 144 -0.13 -19.11 -8.86
C ARG A 144 -1.15 -19.21 -7.73
N TYR A 145 -1.38 -20.43 -7.22
CA TYR A 145 -2.41 -20.66 -6.22
C TYR A 145 -1.99 -20.10 -4.85
N GLY A 146 -0.72 -20.23 -4.49
CA GLY A 146 -0.16 -19.62 -3.28
C GLY A 146 -0.22 -18.10 -3.35
N GLY A 147 0.13 -17.49 -4.48
CA GLY A 147 0.04 -16.04 -4.67
C GLY A 147 -1.38 -15.53 -4.49
N ALA A 148 -2.37 -16.13 -5.18
CA ALA A 148 -3.78 -15.76 -5.02
C ALA A 148 -4.30 -16.00 -3.59
N ALA A 149 -3.94 -17.11 -2.95
CA ALA A 149 -4.32 -17.39 -1.57
C ALA A 149 -3.73 -16.36 -0.59
N LEU A 150 -2.49 -15.94 -0.80
CA LEU A 150 -1.81 -14.92 0.00
C LEU A 150 -2.38 -13.51 -0.22
N VAL A 151 -2.88 -13.21 -1.43
CA VAL A 151 -3.71 -12.00 -1.68
C VAL A 151 -4.98 -12.05 -0.84
N GLY A 152 -5.70 -13.18 -0.89
CA GLY A 152 -6.88 -13.41 -0.06
C GLY A 152 -6.57 -13.24 1.43
N TYR A 153 -5.48 -13.84 1.92
CA TYR A 153 -5.02 -13.73 3.30
C TYR A 153 -4.67 -12.28 3.70
N GLY A 154 -3.91 -11.56 2.87
CA GLY A 154 -3.57 -10.16 3.11
C GLY A 154 -4.81 -9.27 3.14
N GLY A 155 -5.81 -9.55 2.32
CA GLY A 155 -7.05 -8.79 2.26
C GLY A 155 -8.08 -9.08 3.35
N VAL A 156 -7.88 -10.07 4.25
CA VAL A 156 -8.91 -10.49 5.24
C VAL A 156 -9.37 -9.34 6.15
N ILE A 157 -8.54 -8.32 6.36
CA ILE A 157 -8.91 -7.12 7.12
C ILE A 157 -10.13 -6.37 6.53
N ALA A 158 -10.51 -6.67 5.29
CA ALA A 158 -11.78 -6.24 4.68
C ALA A 158 -13.02 -6.61 5.50
N PHE A 159 -12.95 -7.67 6.32
CA PHE A 159 -14.05 -8.12 7.17
C PHE A 159 -14.03 -7.52 8.59
N ALA A 160 -13.03 -6.70 8.92
CA ALA A 160 -13.04 -6.00 10.19
C ALA A 160 -14.25 -5.06 10.26
N HIS A 161 -15.00 -5.07 11.37
CA HIS A 161 -16.16 -4.19 11.55
C HIS A 161 -15.86 -2.71 11.30
N THR A 162 -14.61 -2.31 11.54
CA THR A 162 -14.13 -0.93 11.42
C THR A 162 -13.53 -0.60 10.06
N VAL A 163 -13.60 -1.51 9.07
CA VAL A 163 -13.05 -1.30 7.72
C VAL A 163 -13.60 -0.03 7.06
N VAL A 164 -14.85 0.32 7.35
CA VAL A 164 -15.57 1.49 6.82
C VAL A 164 -14.86 2.80 7.15
N PHE A 165 -14.08 2.83 8.23
CA PHE A 165 -13.36 4.02 8.68
C PHE A 165 -11.89 4.01 8.25
N SER A 166 -11.41 2.90 7.67
CA SER A 166 -10.02 2.74 7.22
C SER A 166 -9.90 3.08 5.74
N HIS A 167 -9.54 4.33 5.47
CA HIS A 167 -9.36 4.83 4.10
C HIS A 167 -8.21 4.08 3.40
N GLU A 168 -7.15 3.75 4.13
CA GLU A 168 -5.99 3.00 3.65
C GLU A 168 -6.35 1.57 3.28
N THR A 169 -7.16 0.88 4.09
CA THR A 169 -7.59 -0.49 3.78
C THR A 169 -8.48 -0.51 2.55
N LEU A 170 -9.46 0.40 2.46
CA LEU A 170 -10.34 0.50 1.29
C LEU A 170 -9.53 0.81 0.03
N ALA A 171 -8.66 1.83 0.07
CA ALA A 171 -7.78 2.17 -1.04
C ALA A 171 -6.85 1.00 -1.42
N GLY A 172 -6.30 0.28 -0.44
CA GLY A 172 -5.46 -0.90 -0.67
C GLY A 172 -6.17 -2.00 -1.45
N LEU A 173 -7.46 -2.26 -1.16
CA LEU A 173 -8.24 -3.27 -1.89
C LEU A 173 -8.43 -2.89 -3.36
N PHE A 174 -8.67 -1.60 -3.64
CA PHE A 174 -8.71 -1.06 -5.00
C PHE A 174 -7.34 -1.13 -5.69
N LEU A 175 -6.27 -0.77 -5.00
CA LEU A 175 -4.90 -0.83 -5.54
C LEU A 175 -4.45 -2.26 -5.85
N GLY A 176 -4.82 -3.24 -5.01
CA GLY A 176 -4.53 -4.65 -5.26
C GLY A 176 -5.11 -5.14 -6.59
N LEU A 177 -6.35 -4.76 -6.89
CA LEU A 177 -6.98 -5.04 -8.19
C LEU A 177 -6.38 -4.21 -9.32
N ALA A 178 -6.13 -2.93 -9.07
CA ALA A 178 -5.52 -2.04 -10.05
C ALA A 178 -4.16 -2.58 -10.51
N LEU A 179 -3.33 -3.03 -9.58
CA LEU A 179 -2.05 -3.65 -9.86
C LEU A 179 -2.23 -4.90 -10.73
N ALA A 180 -3.09 -5.84 -10.32
CA ALA A 180 -3.37 -7.05 -11.07
C ALA A 180 -3.81 -6.77 -12.51
N LEU A 181 -4.67 -5.78 -12.72
CA LEU A 181 -5.22 -5.45 -14.03
C LEU A 181 -4.32 -4.54 -14.87
N SER A 182 -3.33 -3.87 -14.27
CA SER A 182 -2.52 -2.82 -14.90
C SER A 182 -1.70 -3.25 -16.13
N ARG A 183 -1.37 -4.54 -16.21
CA ARG A 183 -0.61 -5.14 -17.32
C ARG A 183 -1.46 -6.09 -18.18
N SER A 184 -2.77 -6.07 -17.99
CA SER A 184 -3.72 -6.90 -18.73
C SER A 184 -4.43 -6.11 -19.82
N ARG A 185 -5.24 -6.78 -20.67
CA ARG A 185 -6.15 -6.09 -21.60
C ARG A 185 -7.20 -5.23 -20.88
N ALA A 186 -7.44 -5.48 -19.60
CA ALA A 186 -8.36 -4.72 -18.74
C ALA A 186 -7.64 -3.57 -17.99
N TRP A 187 -6.50 -3.10 -18.47
CA TRP A 187 -5.81 -1.94 -17.88
C TRP A 187 -6.69 -0.69 -17.69
N PRO A 188 -7.71 -0.38 -18.54
CA PRO A 188 -8.56 0.79 -18.28
C PRO A 188 -9.39 0.63 -17.01
N VAL A 189 -9.84 -0.60 -16.70
CA VAL A 189 -10.53 -0.92 -15.44
C VAL A 189 -9.55 -0.77 -14.27
N GLY A 190 -8.32 -1.29 -14.42
CA GLY A 190 -7.28 -1.10 -13.42
C GLY A 190 -6.98 0.37 -13.13
N LEU A 191 -6.96 1.22 -14.16
CA LEU A 191 -6.78 2.66 -14.01
C LEU A 191 -7.94 3.31 -13.28
N ALA A 192 -9.19 2.97 -13.64
CA ALA A 192 -10.37 3.47 -12.93
C ALA A 192 -10.33 3.11 -11.43
N LEU A 193 -9.96 1.87 -11.10
CA LEU A 193 -9.80 1.42 -9.71
C LEU A 193 -8.68 2.19 -8.98
N ALA A 194 -7.56 2.44 -9.64
CA ALA A 194 -6.47 3.25 -9.06
C ALA A 194 -6.91 4.70 -8.83
N VAL A 195 -7.64 5.32 -9.76
CA VAL A 195 -8.19 6.68 -9.59
C VAL A 195 -9.16 6.72 -8.41
N VAL A 196 -10.04 5.72 -8.26
CA VAL A 196 -10.92 5.61 -7.09
C VAL A 196 -10.11 5.44 -5.80
N ALA A 197 -9.06 4.62 -5.80
CA ALA A 197 -8.19 4.47 -4.63
C ALA A 197 -7.56 5.80 -4.20
N VAL A 198 -7.07 6.60 -5.15
CA VAL A 198 -6.51 7.93 -4.85
C VAL A 198 -7.57 8.93 -4.42
N ALA A 199 -8.79 8.84 -4.98
CA ALA A 199 -9.91 9.67 -4.56
C ALA A 199 -10.36 9.35 -3.13
N ILE A 200 -10.27 8.10 -2.68
CA ILE A 200 -10.53 7.69 -1.28
C ILE A 200 -9.36 8.10 -0.39
N ARG A 201 -8.14 7.91 -0.88
CA ARG A 201 -6.92 8.13 -0.13
C ARG A 201 -5.83 8.70 -1.02
N GLU A 202 -5.56 9.99 -0.86
CA GLU A 202 -4.59 10.75 -1.65
C GLU A 202 -3.16 10.18 -1.55
N LEU A 203 -2.86 9.48 -0.45
CA LEU A 203 -1.59 8.79 -0.24
C LEU A 203 -1.33 7.64 -1.24
N ALA A 204 -2.36 7.19 -1.97
CA ALA A 204 -2.23 6.24 -3.06
C ALA A 204 -1.69 6.87 -4.37
N LEU A 205 -1.59 8.20 -4.47
CA LEU A 205 -1.12 8.90 -5.68
C LEU A 205 0.21 8.39 -6.25
N PRO A 206 1.23 8.02 -5.43
CA PRO A 206 2.49 7.49 -5.93
C PRO A 206 2.32 6.23 -6.80
N PHE A 207 1.25 5.44 -6.61
CA PHE A 207 0.93 4.30 -7.47
C PHE A 207 0.63 4.74 -8.91
N LEU A 208 -0.20 5.77 -9.09
CA LEU A 208 -0.52 6.33 -10.41
C LEU A 208 0.68 7.00 -11.05
N LEU A 209 1.49 7.72 -10.26
CA LEU A 209 2.72 8.33 -10.76
C LEU A 209 3.70 7.27 -11.27
N LEU A 210 3.89 6.19 -10.51
CA LEU A 210 4.73 5.07 -10.94
C LEU A 210 4.17 4.41 -12.21
N TRP A 211 2.85 4.21 -12.31
CA TRP A 211 2.25 3.67 -13.52
C TRP A 211 2.49 4.61 -14.71
N ALA A 212 2.30 5.92 -14.56
CA ALA A 212 2.55 6.90 -15.62
C ALA A 212 4.00 6.84 -16.11
N VAL A 213 4.97 6.84 -15.19
CA VAL A 213 6.40 6.72 -15.51
C VAL A 213 6.66 5.44 -16.29
N LEU A 214 6.17 4.29 -15.81
CA LEU A 214 6.39 3.02 -16.50
C LEU A 214 5.71 2.99 -17.87
N ALA A 215 4.50 3.55 -18.02
CA ALA A 215 3.82 3.61 -19.31
C ALA A 215 4.57 4.48 -20.33
N VAL A 216 5.17 5.58 -19.89
CA VAL A 216 6.02 6.45 -20.72
C VAL A 216 7.30 5.73 -21.11
N VAL A 217 8.03 5.16 -20.13
CA VAL A 217 9.27 4.42 -20.36
C VAL A 217 9.04 3.29 -21.36
N GLU A 218 7.96 2.55 -21.19
CA GLU A 218 7.58 1.43 -22.04
C GLU A 218 7.00 1.82 -23.41
N GLY A 219 6.91 3.11 -23.73
CA GLY A 219 6.38 3.59 -25.00
C GLY A 219 4.87 3.37 -25.20
N ARG A 220 4.11 3.05 -24.14
CA ARG A 220 2.65 2.82 -24.19
C ARG A 220 1.88 4.14 -24.18
N LYS A 221 1.94 4.89 -25.28
CA LYS A 221 1.38 6.25 -25.40
C LYS A 221 -0.08 6.39 -24.95
N ARG A 222 -0.95 5.44 -25.34
CA ARG A 222 -2.38 5.46 -24.96
C ARG A 222 -2.58 5.32 -23.45
N GLU A 223 -1.84 4.41 -22.84
CA GLU A 223 -1.86 4.23 -21.38
C GLU A 223 -1.26 5.43 -20.66
N ALA A 224 -0.11 5.93 -21.12
CA ALA A 224 0.53 7.10 -20.56
C ALA A 224 -0.43 8.31 -20.56
N LEU A 225 -1.09 8.59 -21.69
CA LEU A 225 -2.07 9.67 -21.79
C LEU A 225 -3.25 9.47 -20.85
N ALA A 226 -3.81 8.26 -20.78
CA ALA A 226 -4.95 7.96 -19.91
C ALA A 226 -4.59 8.08 -18.43
N VAL A 227 -3.44 7.55 -18.00
CA VAL A 227 -2.97 7.64 -16.62
C VAL A 227 -2.69 9.10 -16.25
N THR A 228 -2.03 9.86 -17.13
CA THR A 228 -1.82 11.31 -16.94
C THR A 228 -3.16 12.07 -16.83
N GLY A 229 -4.14 11.74 -17.67
CA GLY A 229 -5.50 12.29 -17.56
C GLY A 229 -6.14 12.01 -16.22
N GLY A 230 -6.00 10.78 -15.70
CA GLY A 230 -6.45 10.41 -14.36
C GLY A 230 -5.74 11.19 -13.24
N ILE A 231 -4.42 11.40 -13.36
CA ILE A 231 -3.65 12.24 -12.42
C ILE A 231 -4.14 13.69 -12.42
N VAL A 232 -4.36 14.26 -13.61
CA VAL A 232 -4.87 15.64 -13.76
C VAL A 232 -6.25 15.78 -13.13
N LEU A 233 -7.15 14.80 -13.36
CA LEU A 233 -8.48 14.78 -12.76
C LEU A 233 -8.40 14.75 -11.21
N ILE A 234 -7.53 13.90 -10.66
CA ILE A 234 -7.31 13.84 -9.21
C ILE A 234 -6.72 15.16 -8.69
N ALA A 235 -5.76 15.75 -9.39
CA ALA A 235 -5.16 17.02 -8.98
C ALA A 235 -6.20 18.15 -8.92
N ILE A 236 -7.12 18.22 -9.90
CA ILE A 236 -8.25 19.15 -9.88
C ILE A 236 -9.16 18.88 -8.67
N GLY A 237 -9.51 17.61 -8.43
CA GLY A 237 -10.32 17.22 -7.28
C GLY A 237 -9.68 17.59 -5.94
N LEU A 238 -8.37 17.36 -5.79
CA LEU A 238 -7.60 17.73 -4.62
C LEU A 238 -7.46 19.25 -4.46
N ALA A 239 -7.41 20.01 -5.56
CA ALA A 239 -7.43 21.47 -5.50
C ALA A 239 -8.78 22.00 -4.97
N PHE A 240 -9.90 21.46 -5.44
CA PHE A 240 -11.22 21.78 -4.89
C PHE A 240 -11.34 21.36 -3.43
N HIS A 241 -10.83 20.18 -3.08
CA HIS A 241 -10.79 19.72 -1.70
C HIS A 241 -9.98 20.66 -0.80
N ALA A 242 -8.79 21.06 -1.23
CA ALA A 242 -7.94 22.01 -0.52
C ALA A 242 -8.61 23.38 -0.34
N ALA A 243 -9.27 23.89 -1.38
CA ALA A 243 -10.02 25.14 -1.32
C ALA A 243 -11.19 25.07 -0.32
N ALA A 244 -11.93 23.96 -0.32
CA ALA A 244 -13.05 23.75 0.60
C ALA A 244 -12.58 23.59 2.06
N VAL A 245 -11.47 22.89 2.30
CA VAL A 245 -10.84 22.84 3.63
C VAL A 245 -10.42 24.24 4.06
N ALA A 246 -9.72 24.98 3.20
CA ALA A 246 -9.27 26.33 3.50
C ALA A 246 -10.44 27.28 3.85
N ALA A 247 -11.57 27.16 3.16
CA ALA A 247 -12.77 27.95 3.42
C ALA A 247 -13.44 27.64 4.77
N ALA A 248 -13.28 26.41 5.29
CA ALA A 248 -13.90 25.97 6.54
C ALA A 248 -12.99 26.09 7.78
N ARG A 249 -11.71 26.43 7.59
CA ARG A 249 -10.73 26.55 8.68
C ARG A 249 -10.98 27.78 9.56
N MET A 250 -10.59 27.68 10.82
CA MET A 250 -10.68 28.78 11.79
C MET A 250 -9.30 29.21 12.32
N PRO A 251 -9.16 30.46 12.80
CA PRO A 251 -7.97 30.87 13.55
C PRO A 251 -7.76 29.97 14.78
N GLY A 252 -6.52 29.53 15.00
CA GLY A 252 -6.18 28.63 16.11
C GLY A 252 -6.31 27.13 15.80
N ASP A 253 -6.76 26.77 14.60
CA ASP A 253 -6.79 25.39 14.13
C ASP A 253 -5.40 24.72 14.21
N LEU A 254 -5.38 23.49 14.72
CA LEU A 254 -4.15 22.72 14.92
C LEU A 254 -3.45 22.41 13.59
N VAL A 255 -2.13 22.56 13.60
CA VAL A 255 -1.25 22.25 12.49
C VAL A 255 -0.61 20.90 12.74
N SER A 256 -0.71 19.98 11.78
CA SER A 256 -0.06 18.69 11.84
C SER A 256 1.46 18.89 11.84
N PRO A 257 2.20 18.15 12.67
CA PRO A 257 3.63 18.02 12.53
C PRO A 257 4.02 17.57 11.10
N PRO A 258 5.19 18.00 10.61
CA PRO A 258 5.68 17.59 9.29
C PRO A 258 5.96 16.08 9.24
N TRP A 259 6.02 15.54 8.03
CA TRP A 259 6.38 14.13 7.80
C TRP A 259 7.90 13.91 7.87
N THR A 260 8.47 14.13 9.06
CA THR A 260 9.91 13.98 9.32
C THR A 260 10.17 12.90 10.36
N GLY A 261 9.37 11.83 10.35
CA GLY A 261 9.43 10.79 11.38
C GLY A 261 10.68 9.91 11.35
N LEU A 262 11.28 9.70 10.17
CA LEU A 262 12.54 8.96 9.97
C LEU A 262 12.60 7.62 10.74
N MET A 263 11.49 6.88 10.75
CA MET A 263 11.35 5.67 11.57
C MET A 263 12.11 4.45 11.04
N GLY A 264 12.69 4.56 9.84
CA GLY A 264 13.41 3.49 9.18
C GLY A 264 12.50 2.31 8.85
N LEU A 265 13.10 1.18 8.45
CA LEU A 265 12.36 -0.01 8.02
C LEU A 265 11.52 -0.68 9.11
N SER A 266 11.73 -0.32 10.37
CA SER A 266 11.00 -0.88 11.50
C SER A 266 9.50 -0.54 11.48
N LEU A 267 9.15 0.69 11.06
CA LEU A 267 7.76 1.13 10.99
C LEU A 267 6.93 0.48 9.87
N PRO A 268 7.38 0.44 8.60
CA PRO A 268 6.60 -0.22 7.56
C PRO A 268 6.43 -1.72 7.82
N PHE A 269 7.44 -2.42 8.34
CA PHE A 269 7.28 -3.84 8.67
C PHE A 269 6.38 -4.06 9.88
N TYR A 270 6.43 -3.20 10.88
CA TYR A 270 5.45 -3.19 11.97
C TYR A 270 4.03 -2.95 11.43
N GLY A 271 3.85 -1.95 10.56
CA GLY A 271 2.57 -1.66 9.93
C GLY A 271 2.01 -2.82 9.11
N ILE A 272 2.86 -3.55 8.36
CA ILE A 272 2.43 -4.77 7.65
C ILE A 272 1.94 -5.83 8.64
N SER A 273 2.66 -6.04 9.75
CA SER A 273 2.24 -6.97 10.80
C SER A 273 0.87 -6.59 11.35
N GLU A 274 0.70 -5.35 11.79
CA GLU A 274 -0.52 -4.84 12.44
C GLU A 274 -1.74 -4.76 11.52
N THR A 275 -1.52 -4.58 10.22
CA THR A 275 -2.60 -4.46 9.23
C THR A 275 -2.91 -5.77 8.50
N THR A 276 -2.29 -6.88 8.92
CA THR A 276 -2.55 -8.23 8.45
C THR A 276 -2.88 -9.17 9.62
N LEU A 277 -3.19 -10.43 9.32
CA LEU A 277 -3.26 -11.47 10.33
C LEU A 277 -1.89 -11.91 10.86
N LEU A 278 -0.77 -11.34 10.39
CA LEU A 278 0.56 -11.64 10.92
C LEU A 278 0.73 -11.16 12.37
N VAL A 279 -0.04 -10.15 12.82
CA VAL A 279 -0.11 -9.72 14.23
C VAL A 279 -0.47 -10.87 15.19
N MET A 280 -1.18 -11.89 14.71
CA MET A 280 -1.55 -13.07 15.52
C MET A 280 -0.37 -14.03 15.72
N LEU A 281 0.71 -13.87 14.94
CA LEU A 281 1.89 -14.72 15.02
C LEU A 281 2.90 -14.16 16.02
N LYS A 282 3.73 -15.04 16.58
CA LYS A 282 4.90 -14.61 17.36
C LYS A 282 5.88 -13.87 16.45
N SER A 283 6.61 -12.91 17.02
CA SER A 283 7.54 -12.06 16.27
C SER A 283 8.61 -12.83 15.48
N TRP A 284 9.03 -14.01 15.95
CA TRP A 284 9.98 -14.86 15.24
C TRP A 284 9.46 -15.35 13.88
N ALA A 285 8.14 -15.47 13.72
CA ALA A 285 7.48 -15.82 12.47
C ALA A 285 7.01 -14.57 11.71
N ALA A 286 6.34 -13.63 12.38
CA ALA A 286 5.84 -12.40 11.76
C ALA A 286 6.97 -11.56 11.16
N GLY A 287 8.11 -11.46 11.84
CA GLY A 287 9.28 -10.67 11.44
C GLY A 287 9.76 -11.00 10.02
N PRO A 288 10.19 -12.25 9.76
CA PRO A 288 10.56 -12.70 8.42
C PRO A 288 9.41 -12.58 7.41
N LEU A 289 8.17 -12.91 7.79
CA LEU A 289 7.01 -12.87 6.89
C LEU A 289 6.63 -11.45 6.43
N CYS A 290 7.01 -10.42 7.19
CA CYS A 290 6.86 -9.02 6.75
C CYS A 290 7.95 -8.60 5.75
N VAL A 291 9.13 -9.22 5.77
CA VAL A 291 10.32 -8.79 5.00
C VAL A 291 10.47 -9.56 3.69
N LEU A 292 10.37 -10.89 3.76
CA LEU A 292 10.62 -11.79 2.62
C LEU A 292 9.70 -11.61 1.40
N PRO A 293 8.45 -11.12 1.50
CA PRO A 293 7.63 -10.88 0.31
C PRO A 293 8.30 -9.91 -0.68
N LEU A 294 9.05 -8.92 -0.21
CA LEU A 294 9.79 -8.00 -1.08
C LEU A 294 10.79 -8.72 -1.99
N LEU A 295 11.58 -9.66 -1.45
CA LEU A 295 12.54 -10.43 -2.25
C LEU A 295 11.82 -11.28 -3.30
N GLY A 296 10.69 -11.87 -2.93
CA GLY A 296 9.88 -12.63 -3.88
C GLY A 296 9.32 -11.78 -5.02
N TRP A 297 8.82 -10.57 -4.73
CA TRP A 297 8.39 -9.63 -5.78
C TRP A 297 9.51 -9.29 -6.76
N TRP A 298 10.72 -9.03 -6.24
CA TRP A 298 11.89 -8.81 -7.08
C TRP A 298 12.29 -10.05 -7.90
N GLY A 299 12.03 -11.24 -7.37
CA GLY A 299 12.25 -12.50 -8.09
C GLY A 299 11.22 -12.83 -9.16
N LEU A 300 10.01 -12.24 -9.11
CA LEU A 300 8.96 -12.52 -10.09
C LEU A 300 9.37 -12.12 -11.51
N GLY A 301 10.13 -11.02 -11.64
CA GLY A 301 10.60 -10.55 -12.94
C GLY A 301 9.49 -10.05 -13.87
N GLY A 302 9.87 -9.77 -15.13
CA GLY A 302 8.97 -9.20 -16.12
C GLY A 302 8.44 -7.80 -15.75
N ARG A 303 7.62 -7.23 -16.63
CA ARG A 303 7.08 -5.86 -16.45
C ARG A 303 6.08 -5.77 -15.30
N PHE A 304 5.39 -6.86 -15.03
CA PHE A 304 4.46 -6.96 -13.91
C PHE A 304 5.21 -7.02 -12.58
N GLY A 305 6.21 -7.91 -12.46
CA GLY A 305 7.05 -7.99 -11.26
C GLY A 305 7.86 -6.72 -11.02
N LEU A 306 8.35 -6.05 -12.07
CA LEU A 306 9.01 -4.74 -11.94
C LEU A 306 8.06 -3.67 -11.37
N PHE A 307 6.84 -3.56 -11.89
CA PHE A 307 5.86 -2.60 -11.37
C PHE A 307 5.54 -2.90 -9.89
N ALA A 308 5.21 -4.15 -9.56
CA ALA A 308 4.95 -4.55 -8.19
C ALA A 308 6.15 -4.27 -7.26
N SER A 309 7.36 -4.62 -7.68
CA SER A 309 8.59 -4.43 -6.89
C SER A 309 8.87 -2.96 -6.61
N LEU A 310 8.75 -2.10 -7.62
CA LEU A 310 8.94 -0.65 -7.46
C LEU A 310 7.85 -0.04 -6.59
N TRP A 311 6.60 -0.48 -6.72
CA TRP A 311 5.50 -0.01 -5.88
C TRP A 311 5.73 -0.36 -4.41
N TYR A 312 5.99 -1.63 -4.10
CA TYR A 312 6.16 -2.08 -2.72
C TYR A 312 7.45 -1.53 -2.09
N THR A 313 8.57 -1.58 -2.80
CA THR A 313 9.84 -1.05 -2.30
C THR A 313 9.78 0.47 -2.12
N GLY A 314 9.21 1.18 -3.10
CA GLY A 314 9.06 2.64 -3.06
C GLY A 314 8.15 3.10 -1.93
N PHE A 315 7.00 2.43 -1.73
CA PHE A 315 6.09 2.79 -0.64
C PHE A 315 6.64 2.44 0.75
N ILE A 316 7.32 1.29 0.89
CA ILE A 316 8.03 0.94 2.14
C ILE A 316 9.12 1.98 2.45
N ALA A 317 9.90 2.39 1.45
CA ALA A 317 10.90 3.45 1.61
C ALA A 317 10.26 4.79 1.99
N PHE A 318 9.15 5.15 1.35
CA PHE A 318 8.37 6.35 1.69
C PHE A 318 7.95 6.33 3.17
N VAL A 319 7.34 5.25 3.65
CA VAL A 319 6.95 5.13 5.06
C VAL A 319 8.17 5.15 5.98
N ALA A 320 9.25 4.47 5.63
CA ALA A 320 10.48 4.47 6.43
C ALA A 320 11.09 5.86 6.63
N ILE A 321 10.98 6.74 5.61
CA ILE A 321 11.60 8.07 5.63
C ILE A 321 10.66 9.12 6.23
N PHE A 322 9.38 9.09 5.85
CA PHE A 322 8.46 10.21 6.10
C PHE A 322 7.47 9.96 7.26
N ALA A 323 7.09 8.70 7.49
CA ALA A 323 5.99 8.39 8.40
C ALA A 323 6.41 8.48 9.88
N ARG A 324 5.47 8.91 10.72
CA ARG A 324 5.59 8.92 12.19
C ARG A 324 5.04 7.63 12.79
N GLN A 325 5.23 7.42 14.10
CA GLN A 325 4.83 6.18 14.78
C GLN A 325 3.35 5.86 14.53
N GLU A 326 2.49 6.85 14.71
CA GLU A 326 1.05 6.80 14.53
C GLU A 326 0.61 6.54 13.08
N ASN A 327 1.53 6.55 12.11
CA ASN A 327 1.25 6.34 10.69
C ASN A 327 1.52 4.89 10.23
N PHE A 328 1.78 3.95 11.15
CA PHE A 328 2.00 2.53 10.80
C PHE A 328 0.87 1.95 9.92
N TYR A 329 -0.37 2.42 10.10
CA TYR A 329 -1.54 1.93 9.35
C TYR A 329 -1.52 2.30 7.86
N TRP A 330 -0.64 3.21 7.40
CA TRP A 330 -0.44 3.50 5.98
C TRP A 330 -0.10 2.24 5.16
N MET A 331 0.50 1.25 5.82
CA MET A 331 0.85 -0.03 5.22
C MET A 331 -0.35 -0.87 4.78
N ALA A 332 -1.55 -0.60 5.30
CA ALA A 332 -2.78 -1.26 4.85
C ALA A 332 -3.05 -1.07 3.34
N MET A 333 -2.47 -0.04 2.71
CA MET A 333 -2.57 0.16 1.25
C MET A 333 -1.81 -0.87 0.43
N LEU A 334 -0.78 -1.52 0.98
CA LEU A 334 0.02 -2.52 0.27
C LEU A 334 -0.52 -3.94 0.45
N VAL A 335 -1.05 -4.18 1.65
CA VAL A 335 -1.24 -5.50 2.23
C VAL A 335 -2.14 -6.46 1.43
N PRO A 336 -3.21 -6.02 0.73
CA PRO A 336 -4.05 -6.94 -0.03
C PRO A 336 -3.31 -7.78 -1.05
N ALA A 337 -2.18 -7.31 -1.59
CA ALA A 337 -1.37 -8.10 -2.52
C ALA A 337 0.10 -8.28 -2.10
N TYR A 338 0.61 -7.48 -1.16
CA TYR A 338 2.02 -7.54 -0.75
C TYR A 338 2.50 -8.95 -0.37
N LEU A 339 1.72 -9.68 0.42
CA LEU A 339 2.11 -11.01 0.91
C LEU A 339 2.21 -12.06 -0.20
N ALA A 340 1.62 -11.84 -1.37
CA ALA A 340 1.76 -12.73 -2.53
C ALA A 340 3.22 -12.89 -2.95
N GLY A 341 4.10 -11.94 -2.61
CA GLY A 341 5.54 -12.05 -2.79
C GLY A 341 6.14 -13.31 -2.16
N LEU A 342 5.57 -13.84 -1.06
CA LEU A 342 6.04 -15.10 -0.47
C LEU A 342 5.90 -16.29 -1.43
N ALA A 343 4.87 -16.27 -2.29
CA ALA A 343 4.70 -17.28 -3.32
C ALA A 343 5.71 -17.15 -4.45
N PHE A 344 6.54 -16.11 -4.51
CA PHE A 344 7.62 -15.96 -5.50
C PHE A 344 9.01 -16.06 -4.86
N LEU A 345 9.07 -16.16 -3.53
CA LEU A 345 10.31 -16.27 -2.77
C LEU A 345 11.17 -17.48 -3.17
N PRO A 346 10.62 -18.71 -3.37
CA PRO A 346 11.45 -19.84 -3.78
C PRO A 346 12.16 -19.61 -5.11
N ARG A 347 11.48 -18.96 -6.08
CA ARG A 347 12.10 -18.56 -7.35
C ARG A 347 13.22 -17.55 -7.12
N ALA A 348 12.98 -16.52 -6.32
CA ALA A 348 13.98 -15.50 -6.00
C ALA A 348 15.26 -16.12 -5.40
N LEU A 349 15.10 -17.08 -4.48
CA LEU A 349 16.21 -17.80 -3.86
C LEU A 349 16.98 -18.65 -4.87
N VAL A 350 16.28 -19.41 -5.73
CA VAL A 350 16.90 -20.21 -6.79
C VAL A 350 17.68 -19.33 -7.77
N ASP A 351 17.15 -18.17 -8.12
CA ASP A 351 17.80 -17.22 -9.01
C ASP A 351 19.08 -16.64 -8.39
N CYS A 352 19.04 -16.23 -7.11
CA CYS A 352 20.23 -15.80 -6.38
C CYS A 352 21.28 -16.91 -6.28
N VAL A 353 20.89 -18.14 -5.91
CA VAL A 353 21.83 -19.29 -5.83
C VAL A 353 22.44 -19.59 -7.20
N SER A 354 21.64 -19.51 -8.27
CA SER A 354 22.12 -19.68 -9.64
C SER A 354 23.14 -18.61 -10.02
N ALA A 355 22.88 -17.35 -9.69
CA ALA A 355 23.82 -16.25 -9.91
C ALA A 355 25.14 -16.44 -9.14
N ILE A 356 25.09 -17.00 -7.92
CA ILE A 356 26.27 -17.30 -7.11
C ILE A 356 27.11 -18.42 -7.70
N ARG A 357 26.45 -19.45 -8.25
CA ARG A 357 27.10 -20.63 -8.84
C ARG A 357 27.64 -20.39 -10.25
N ARG A 358 27.28 -19.29 -10.92
CA ARG A 358 27.87 -18.93 -12.21
C ARG A 358 29.37 -18.74 -12.05
N THR A 359 30.14 -19.61 -12.69
CA THR A 359 31.58 -19.42 -12.88
C THR A 359 31.79 -18.16 -13.72
N PRO A 360 32.72 -17.26 -13.36
CA PRO A 360 33.12 -16.19 -14.26
C PRO A 360 33.56 -16.85 -15.57
N ALA A 361 33.01 -16.42 -16.71
CA ALA A 361 33.59 -16.82 -17.98
C ALA A 361 35.06 -16.40 -17.94
N MET A 362 36.00 -17.34 -18.10
CA MET A 362 37.39 -16.99 -18.33
C MET A 362 37.40 -16.06 -19.53
N ALA A 363 37.88 -14.83 -19.33
CA ALA A 363 38.15 -13.91 -20.42
C ALA A 363 39.13 -14.63 -21.35
N THR A 364 38.63 -15.15 -22.47
CA THR A 364 39.49 -15.54 -23.58
C THR A 364 40.05 -14.26 -24.16
N ASN A 365 41.36 -14.10 -24.01
CA ASN A 365 42.19 -12.98 -24.47
C ASN A 365 41.91 -12.56 -25.91
#